data_AF-A0A950TCD1-F1
#
_entry.id   AF-A0A950TCD1-F1
#
_cell.length_a   1.000
_cell.length_b   1.000
_cell.length_c   1.000
_cell.angle_alpha   90.00
_cell.angle_beta   90.00
_cell.angle_gamma   90.00
#
_symmetry.space_group_name_H-M   'P 1'
#
loop_
_entity.id
_entity.type
_entity.pdbx_description
1 polymer ?
#
loop_
_entity_poly.entity_id
_entity_poly.type
_entity_poly.pdbx_seq_one_letter_code
_entity_poly.pdbx_strand_id
1 'polypeptide(L)'
;MALVLIRTKDEIPGSVPGEDYLVFSGELRLGRIHKVAMTGGRERWHWNLFALLGPSDRIAHDGYTDTLKQAKAEFAASVRAILALAHWQELEPLRRFSNVAAGAGSV
;
A
#
# COMPACT_ATOMS: atom_id res chain seq x y z
N MET A 1 -3.57 7.32 10.39
CA MET A 1 -3.67 5.84 10.38
C MET A 1 -2.32 5.27 10.80
N ALA A 2 -2.28 4.48 11.89
CA ALA A 2 -1.03 3.89 12.38
C ALA A 2 -0.75 2.57 11.65
N LEU A 3 0.50 2.36 11.24
CA LEU A 3 0.94 1.12 10.60
C LEU A 3 1.74 0.28 11.59
N VAL A 4 1.36 -0.99 11.72
CA VAL A 4 2.04 -1.95 12.60
C VAL A 4 2.67 -3.03 11.75
N LEU A 5 3.93 -3.35 12.05
CA LEU A 5 4.64 -4.47 11.44
C LEU A 5 4.67 -5.64 12.41
N ILE A 6 4.20 -6.79 11.96
CA ILE A 6 4.26 -8.05 12.71
C ILE A 6 5.23 -8.97 11.98
N ARG A 7 6.32 -9.34 12.65
CA ARG A 7 7.27 -10.31 12.10
C ARG A 7 6.57 -11.66 11.95
N THR A 8 6.65 -12.25 10.77
CA THR A 8 6.07 -13.58 10.51
C THR A 8 7.14 -14.66 10.53
N LYS A 9 6.72 -15.89 10.80
CA LYS A 9 7.54 -17.10 10.65
C LYS A 9 7.32 -17.79 9.31
N ASP A 10 6.43 -17.25 8.48
CA ASP A 10 6.14 -17.82 7.16
C ASP A 10 7.39 -17.76 6.28
N GLU A 11 7.84 -18.91 5.80
CA GLU A 11 8.93 -18.98 4.84
C GLU A 11 8.39 -18.68 3.44
N ILE A 12 8.81 -17.55 2.85
CA ILE A 12 8.61 -17.34 1.41
C ILE A 12 9.85 -17.88 0.68
N PRO A 13 9.68 -18.70 -0.36
CA PRO A 13 10.76 -19.03 -1.28
C PRO A 13 11.47 -17.77 -1.80
N GLY A 14 12.78 -17.67 -1.60
CA GLY A 14 13.59 -16.51 -2.01
C GLY A 14 13.65 -15.34 -1.01
N SER A 15 12.93 -15.43 0.11
CA SER A 15 13.09 -14.49 1.24
C SER A 15 14.23 -14.88 2.17
N VAL A 16 14.83 -13.88 2.82
CA VAL A 16 15.83 -14.08 3.87
C VAL A 16 15.11 -14.43 5.19
N PRO A 17 15.44 -15.56 5.84
CA PRO A 17 14.77 -15.97 7.08
C PRO A 17 14.81 -14.90 8.17
N GLY A 18 13.68 -14.70 8.83
CA GLY A 18 13.55 -13.74 9.93
C GLY A 18 13.48 -12.27 9.52
N GLU A 19 13.62 -11.93 8.23
CA GLU A 19 13.48 -10.57 7.71
C GLU A 19 12.19 -10.39 6.91
N ASP A 20 11.07 -10.72 7.56
CA ASP A 20 9.76 -10.73 6.95
C ASP A 20 8.67 -10.22 7.90
N TYR A 21 7.91 -9.23 7.42
CA TYR A 21 6.90 -8.52 8.19
C TYR A 21 5.61 -8.39 7.41
N LEU A 22 4.50 -8.77 8.04
CA LEU A 22 3.17 -8.38 7.60
C LEU A 22 2.87 -6.97 8.11
N VAL A 23 2.23 -6.15 7.26
CA VAL A 23 1.88 -4.76 7.59
C VAL A 23 0.38 -4.65 7.81
N PHE A 24 -0.01 -4.08 8.94
CA PHE A 24 -1.40 -3.92 9.36
C PHE A 24 -1.77 -2.47 9.67
N SER A 25 -3.04 -2.15 9.53
CA SER A 25 -3.69 -0.98 10.13
C SER A 25 -4.93 -1.43 10.89
N GLY A 26 -4.84 -1.48 12.24
CA GLY A 26 -5.83 -2.20 13.04
C GLY A 26 -5.85 -3.68 12.65
N GLU A 27 -7.04 -4.22 12.40
CA GLU A 27 -7.22 -5.62 11.95
C GLU A 27 -6.97 -5.81 10.45
N LEU A 28 -6.83 -4.72 9.68
CA LEU A 28 -6.69 -4.81 8.23
C LEU A 28 -5.25 -5.10 7.84
N ARG A 29 -5.01 -6.27 7.23
CA ARG A 29 -3.73 -6.61 6.59
C ARG A 29 -3.59 -5.83 5.28
N LEU A 30 -2.62 -4.93 5.24
CA LEU A 30 -2.37 -4.08 4.08
C LEU A 30 -1.32 -4.68 3.14
N GLY A 31 -0.36 -5.44 3.63
CA GLY A 31 0.73 -5.91 2.77
C GLY A 31 1.84 -6.63 3.50
N ARG A 32 3.01 -6.67 2.86
CA ARG A 32 4.21 -7.34 3.38
C ARG A 32 5.46 -6.54 3.05
N ILE A 33 6.42 -6.55 3.95
CA ILE A 33 7.78 -6.03 3.74
C ILE A 33 8.73 -7.16 4.11
N HIS A 34 9.54 -7.61 3.16
CA HIS A 34 10.43 -8.74 3.37
C HIS A 34 11.74 -8.53 2.61
N LYS A 35 12.82 -9.09 3.13
CA LYS A 35 14.11 -9.06 2.47
C LYS A 35 14.21 -10.24 1.52
N VAL A 36 14.64 -9.99 0.29
CA VAL A 36 14.78 -11.02 -0.75
C VAL A 36 16.22 -11.12 -1.23
N ALA A 37 16.62 -12.33 -1.60
CA ALA A 37 17.87 -12.57 -2.32
C ALA A 37 17.63 -12.36 -3.82
N MET A 38 18.39 -11.44 -4.42
CA MET A 38 18.38 -11.13 -5.84
C MET A 38 19.49 -11.91 -6.57
N THR A 39 19.39 -11.97 -7.90
CA THR A 39 20.45 -12.54 -8.74
C THR A 39 21.80 -11.87 -8.47
N GLY A 40 22.86 -12.67 -8.37
CA GLY A 40 24.21 -12.18 -8.06
C GLY A 40 24.48 -11.96 -6.57
N GLY A 41 23.66 -12.55 -5.68
CA GLY A 41 23.89 -12.55 -4.23
C GLY A 41 23.59 -11.21 -3.54
N ARG A 42 22.99 -10.26 -4.26
CA ARG A 42 22.55 -8.98 -3.67
C ARG A 42 21.26 -9.20 -2.91
N GLU A 43 21.10 -8.55 -1.77
CA GLU A 43 19.84 -8.58 -1.01
C GLU A 43 19.15 -7.22 -1.09
N ARG A 44 17.83 -7.22 -1.24
CA ARG A 44 17.04 -5.98 -1.22
C ARG A 44 15.77 -6.15 -0.39
N TRP A 45 15.27 -5.04 0.13
CA TRP A 45 13.98 -4.99 0.79
C TRP A 45 12.89 -4.82 -0.24
N HIS A 46 12.03 -5.81 -0.34
CA HIS A 46 10.83 -5.79 -1.17
C HIS A 46 9.62 -5.42 -0.30
N TRP A 47 8.84 -4.45 -0.75
CA TRP A 47 7.56 -4.12 -0.14
C TRP A 47 6.45 -4.34 -1.16
N ASN A 48 5.31 -4.86 -0.72
CA ASN A 48 4.11 -4.97 -1.54
C ASN A 48 2.87 -4.58 -0.73
N LEU A 49 2.02 -3.77 -1.36
CA LEU A 49 0.76 -3.31 -0.85
C LEU A 49 -0.34 -4.09 -1.57
N PHE A 50 -1.10 -4.88 -0.82
CA PHE A 50 -2.27 -5.56 -1.35
C PHE A 50 -3.37 -4.57 -1.68
N ALA A 51 -4.25 -4.96 -2.60
CA ALA A 51 -5.37 -4.15 -3.01
C ALA A 51 -6.22 -3.81 -1.79
N LEU A 52 -6.26 -2.52 -1.46
CA LEU A 52 -7.12 -1.97 -0.41
C LEU A 52 -8.59 -1.94 -0.85
N LEU A 53 -8.83 -1.98 -2.16
CA LEU A 53 -10.13 -1.97 -2.81
C LEU A 53 -10.18 -3.13 -3.82
N GLY A 54 -11.10 -4.08 -3.61
CA GLY A 54 -11.24 -5.29 -4.44
C GLY A 54 -10.70 -6.57 -3.77
N PRO A 55 -10.47 -7.66 -4.53
CA PRO A 55 -9.97 -8.91 -3.99
C PRO A 55 -8.62 -8.73 -3.27
N SER A 56 -8.55 -9.17 -2.01
CA SER A 56 -7.43 -8.93 -1.08
C SER A 56 -6.12 -9.66 -1.42
N ASP A 57 -6.13 -10.44 -2.50
CA ASP A 57 -5.02 -11.25 -2.99
C ASP A 57 -4.21 -10.59 -4.11
N ARG A 58 -4.67 -9.44 -4.65
CA ARG A 58 -3.94 -8.71 -5.70
C ARG A 58 -2.96 -7.70 -5.12
N ILE A 59 -1.74 -7.66 -5.67
CA ILE A 59 -0.77 -6.60 -5.37
C ILE A 59 -1.18 -5.36 -6.16
N ALA A 60 -1.45 -4.25 -5.45
CA ALA A 60 -1.76 -2.97 -6.07
C ALA A 60 -0.49 -2.19 -6.41
N HIS A 61 0.50 -2.24 -5.52
CA HIS A 61 1.80 -1.57 -5.68
C HIS A 61 2.90 -2.35 -4.98
N ASP A 62 4.10 -2.35 -5.54
CA ASP A 62 5.29 -2.94 -4.94
C ASP A 62 6.57 -2.21 -5.38
N GLY A 63 7.68 -2.58 -4.73
CA GLY A 63 8.98 -2.04 -5.08
C GLY A 63 10.13 -2.56 -4.24
N TYR A 64 11.35 -2.29 -4.71
CA TYR A 64 12.59 -2.68 -4.06
C TYR A 64 13.36 -1.48 -3.54
N THR A 65 13.89 -1.60 -2.33
CA THR A 65 14.74 -0.59 -1.69
C THR A 65 15.92 -1.26 -1.01
N ASP A 66 16.91 -0.48 -0.61
CA ASP A 66 18.14 -1.03 -0.03
C ASP A 66 18.05 -1.17 1.49
N THR A 67 17.07 -0.51 2.13
CA THR A 67 16.91 -0.51 3.58
C THR A 67 15.47 -0.71 4.02
N LEU A 68 15.26 -1.36 5.17
CA LEU A 68 13.93 -1.50 5.78
C LEU A 68 13.27 -0.15 6.06
N LYS A 69 14.06 0.87 6.42
CA LYS A 69 13.54 2.23 6.66
C LYS A 69 12.92 2.82 5.40
N GLN A 70 13.58 2.68 4.25
CA GLN A 70 13.04 3.14 2.96
C GLN A 70 11.80 2.33 2.57
N ALA A 71 11.85 0.99 2.67
CA ALA A 71 10.69 0.15 2.39
C ALA A 71 9.45 0.57 3.21
N LYS A 72 9.63 0.85 4.50
CA LYS A 72 8.56 1.37 5.37
C LYS A 72 8.02 2.73 4.91
N ALA A 73 8.91 3.64 4.50
CA ALA A 73 8.53 4.97 4.04
C ALA A 73 7.74 4.92 2.72
N GLU A 74 8.22 4.13 1.75
CA GLU A 74 7.56 3.92 0.45
C GLU A 74 6.20 3.23 0.63
N PHE A 75 6.13 2.18 1.45
CA PHE A 75 4.86 1.52 1.77
C PHE A 75 3.84 2.51 2.35
N ALA A 76 4.25 3.32 3.32
CA ALA A 76 3.38 4.31 3.92
C ALA A 76 2.94 5.41 2.93
N ALA A 77 3.81 5.79 1.98
CA ALA A 77 3.47 6.72 0.91
C ALA A 77 2.42 6.13 -0.05
N SER A 78 2.61 4.88 -0.47
CA SER A 78 1.66 4.16 -1.33
C SER A 78 0.28 4.03 -0.68
N VAL A 79 0.23 3.71 0.62
CA VAL A 79 -1.05 3.69 1.38
C VAL A 79 -1.73 5.06 1.35
N ARG A 80 -1.00 6.14 1.61
CA ARG A 80 -1.56 7.51 1.57
C ARG A 80 -2.09 7.86 0.17
N ALA A 81 -1.37 7.49 -0.88
CA ALA A 81 -1.78 7.74 -2.25
C ALA A 81 -3.10 7.03 -2.58
N ILE A 82 -3.22 5.73 -2.29
CA ILE A 82 -4.45 4.98 -2.55
C ILE A 82 -5.64 5.55 -1.76
N LEU A 83 -5.45 5.88 -0.48
CA LEU A 83 -6.52 6.47 0.33
C LEU A 83 -6.96 7.84 -0.20
N ALA A 84 -6.02 8.67 -0.69
CA ALA A 84 -6.34 9.94 -1.33
C ALA A 84 -7.14 9.75 -2.63
N LEU A 85 -6.78 8.76 -3.45
CA LEU A 85 -7.56 8.39 -4.64
C LEU A 85 -8.97 7.91 -4.27
N ALA A 86 -9.10 7.04 -3.26
CA ALA A 86 -10.39 6.52 -2.81
C ALA A 86 -11.29 7.66 -2.31
N HIS A 87 -10.76 8.55 -1.48
CA HIS A 87 -11.49 9.71 -0.99
C HIS A 87 -11.90 10.67 -2.13
N TRP A 88 -11.03 10.85 -3.13
CA TRP A 88 -11.37 11.65 -4.31
C TRP A 88 -12.52 11.05 -5.11
N GLN A 89 -12.54 9.72 -5.29
CA GLN A 89 -13.61 9.01 -5.99
C GLN A 89 -14.96 9.12 -5.26
N GLU A 90 -14.97 9.10 -3.93
CA GLU A 90 -16.18 9.32 -3.13
C GLU A 90 -16.74 10.75 -3.28
N LEU A 91 -15.86 11.73 -3.47
CA LEU A 91 -16.25 13.15 -3.64
C LEU A 91 -16.64 13.53 -5.07
N GLU A 92 -16.24 12.75 -6.08
CA GLU A 92 -16.48 13.05 -7.50
C GLU A 92 -17.99 13.17 -7.84
N PRO A 93 -18.88 12.27 -7.35
CA PRO A 93 -20.32 12.44 -7.52
C PRO A 93 -20.83 13.76 -6.90
N LEU A 94 -20.38 14.10 -5.69
CA LEU A 94 -20.81 15.32 -4.99
C LEU A 94 -20.34 16.59 -5.71
N ARG A 95 -19.12 16.59 -6.27
CA ARG A 95 -18.61 17.69 -7.09
C ARG A 95 -19.42 17.92 -8.37
N ARG A 96 -19.88 16.85 -9.03
CA ARG A 96 -20.76 16.98 -10.20
C ARG A 96 -22.08 17.65 -9.85
N PHE A 97 -22.67 17.34 -8.69
CA PHE A 97 -23.90 18.00 -8.24
C PHE A 97 -23.68 19.48 -7.88
N SER A 98 -22.57 19.84 -7.24
CA SER A 98 -22.26 21.24 -6.92
C SER A 98 -22.07 22.13 -8.15
N ASN A 99 -21.48 21.59 -9.23
CA ASN A 99 -21.31 22.33 -10.49
C ASN A 99 -22.61 22.50 -11.28
N VAL A 100 -23.57 21.57 -11.16
CA VAL A 100 -24.89 21.72 -11.79
C VAL A 100 -25.73 22.77 -11.06
N ALA A 101 -25.66 22.83 -9.72
CA ALA A 101 -26.38 23.83 -8.94
C ALA A 101 -25.86 25.26 -9.19
N ALA A 102 -24.57 25.44 -9.45
CA ALA A 102 -23.98 26.74 -9.78
C ALA A 102 -24.28 27.23 -11.21
N GLY A 103 -24.69 26.33 -12.13
CA GLY A 103 -25.07 26.67 -13.51
C GLY A 103 -26.56 26.92 -13.74
N ALA A 104 -27.42 26.62 -12.76
CA ALA A 104 -28.88 26.73 -12.89
C ALA A 104 -29.46 28.10 -12.47
N GLY A 105 -28.61 29.10 -12.24
CA GLY A 105 -29.00 30.46 -11.87
C GLY A 105 -28.76 31.48 -12.99
N SER A 106 -29.39 31.29 -14.15
CA SER A 106 -29.53 32.34 -15.17
C SER A 106 -30.68 31.98 -16.11
N VAL A 107 -31.91 32.29 -15.68
CA VAL A 107 -33.05 32.57 -16.56
C VAL A 107 -33.76 33.80 -16.00
#